data_AF-F2KQP0-F1
#
_entry.id   AF-F2KQP0-F1
#
_cell.length_a   1.000
_cell.length_b   1.000
_cell.length_c   1.000
_cell.angle_alpha   90.00
_cell.angle_beta   90.00
_cell.angle_gamma   90.00
#
_symmetry.space_group_name_H-M   'P 1'
#
loop_
_entity.id
_entity.type
_entity.pdbx_description
1 polymer ?
#
loop_
_entity_poly.entity_id
_entity_poly.type
_entity_poly.pdbx_seq_one_letter_code
_entity_poly.pdbx_strand_id
1 'polypeptide(L)' 'MEDVKREILRAVEELFESFARDNVDYERVRWELDYIVYPSIGSYLADGSLTKEEGIEIFEFCERKLRELKLMMDSA' A
#
# COMPACT_ATOMS: atom_id res chain seq x y z
N MET A 1 19.77 -0.23 11.48
CA MET A 1 18.36 0.14 11.68
C MET A 1 17.75 0.04 10.30
N GLU A 2 16.92 -0.96 10.05
CA GLU A 2 16.18 -0.99 8.78
C GLU A 2 15.26 0.24 8.74
N ASP A 3 15.20 0.84 7.57
CA ASP A 3 14.46 2.07 7.29
C ASP A 3 12.98 1.72 7.28
N VAL A 4 12.20 2.18 8.27
CA VAL A 4 10.77 1.87 8.49
C VAL A 4 9.96 2.03 7.19
N LYS A 5 10.28 3.06 6.39
CA LYS A 5 9.67 3.27 5.08
C LYS A 5 9.89 2.08 4.14
N ARG A 6 11.10 1.53 4.09
CA ARG A 6 11.42 0.38 3.22
C ARG A 6 10.66 -0.87 3.65
N GLU A 7 10.52 -1.10 4.95
CA GLU A 7 9.74 -2.23 5.47
C GLU A 7 8.27 -2.10 5.08
N ILE A 8 7.68 -0.90 5.22
CA ILE A 8 6.31 -0.64 4.82
C ILE A 8 6.13 -0.82 3.30
N LEU A 9 7.02 -0.25 2.49
CA LEU A 9 6.96 -0.39 1.03
C LEU A 9 7.03 -1.86 0.61
N ARG A 10 7.92 -2.64 1.24
CA ARG A 10 8.05 -4.07 0.99
C ARG A 10 6.77 -4.83 1.39
N ALA A 11 6.21 -4.55 2.55
CA ALA A 11 4.98 -5.20 3.01
C ALA A 11 3.78 -4.88 2.09
N VAL A 12 3.67 -3.63 1.64
CA VAL A 12 2.65 -3.22 0.66
C VAL A 12 2.87 -3.92 -0.68
N GLU A 13 4.11 -4.02 -1.15
CA GLU A 13 4.40 -4.74 -2.40
C GLU A 13 4.02 -6.22 -2.32
N GLU A 14 4.40 -6.91 -1.23
CA GLU A 14 4.04 -8.31 -0.98
C GLU A 14 2.51 -8.51 -0.91
N LEU A 15 1.77 -7.54 -0.33
CA LEU A 15 0.31 -7.54 -0.29
C LEU A 15 -0.30 -7.51 -1.71
N PHE A 16 0.12 -6.55 -2.54
CA PHE A 16 -0.38 -6.44 -3.91
C PHE A 16 -0.02 -7.65 -4.77
N GLU A 17 1.19 -8.20 -4.61
CA GLU A 17 1.58 -9.44 -5.29
C GLU A 17 0.69 -10.63 -4.88
N SER A 18 0.34 -10.75 -3.60
CA SER A 18 -0.59 -11.79 -3.15
C SER A 18 -1.95 -11.62 -3.81
N PHE A 19 -2.49 -10.40 -3.81
CA PHE A 19 -3.79 -10.13 -4.43
C PHE A 19 -3.82 -10.43 -5.92
N ALA A 20 -2.74 -10.10 -6.64
CA ALA A 20 -2.60 -10.45 -8.04
C ALA A 20 -2.54 -11.97 -8.27
N ARG A 21 -1.85 -12.73 -7.40
CA ARG A 21 -1.79 -14.20 -7.47
C ARG A 21 -3.13 -14.86 -7.14
N ASP A 22 -3.85 -14.33 -6.16
CA ASP A 22 -5.06 -14.92 -5.61
C ASP A 22 -6.34 -14.46 -6.34
N ASN A 23 -6.19 -13.65 -7.41
CA ASN A 23 -7.28 -13.05 -8.19
C ASN A 23 -8.31 -12.32 -7.31
N VAL A 24 -7.81 -11.60 -6.30
CA VAL A 24 -8.63 -10.81 -5.38
C VAL A 24 -9.20 -9.62 -6.13
N ASP A 25 -10.49 -9.34 -5.92
CA ASP A 25 -11.15 -8.23 -6.58
C ASP A 25 -10.61 -6.86 -6.14
N TYR A 26 -10.68 -5.89 -7.05
CA TYR A 26 -10.20 -4.52 -6.82
C TYR A 26 -10.83 -3.88 -5.57
N GLU A 27 -12.11 -4.11 -5.32
CA GLU A 27 -12.83 -3.49 -4.20
C GLU A 27 -12.32 -4.00 -2.85
N ARG A 28 -11.96 -5.28 -2.77
CA ARG A 28 -11.34 -5.90 -1.60
C ARG A 28 -9.95 -5.32 -1.37
N VAL A 29 -9.14 -5.16 -2.41
CA VAL A 29 -7.82 -4.53 -2.28
C VAL A 29 -7.96 -3.09 -1.77
N ARG A 30 -8.87 -2.31 -2.35
CA ARG A 30 -9.13 -0.94 -1.88
C ARG A 30 -9.55 -0.92 -0.41
N TRP A 31 -10.43 -1.83 -0.01
CA TRP A 31 -10.86 -1.94 1.38
C TRP A 31 -9.68 -2.22 2.33
N GLU A 32 -8.78 -3.14 1.99
CA GLU A 32 -7.61 -3.43 2.83
C GLU A 32 -6.69 -2.21 2.96
N LEU A 33 -6.52 -1.43 1.88
CA LEU A 33 -5.75 -0.19 1.93
C LEU A 33 -6.40 0.83 2.87
N ASP A 34 -7.70 1.09 2.69
CA ASP A 34 -8.45 2.11 3.43
C ASP A 34 -8.53 1.81 4.94
N TYR A 35 -8.68 0.53 5.30
CA TYR A 35 -8.97 0.13 6.69
C TYR A 35 -7.79 -0.46 7.45
N ILE A 36 -6.76 -0.96 6.75
CA ILE A 36 -5.59 -1.59 7.41
C ILE A 36 -4.32 -0.80 7.13
N VAL A 37 -3.98 -0.58 5.85
CA VAL A 37 -2.68 -0.02 5.47
C VAL A 37 -2.59 1.47 5.80
N TYR A 38 -3.54 2.29 5.33
CA TYR A 38 -3.51 3.74 5.56
C TYR A 38 -3.61 4.12 7.05
N PRO A 39 -4.43 3.46 7.89
CA PRO A 39 -4.40 3.69 9.34
C PRO A 39 -3.07 3.32 9.99
N SER A 40 -2.40 2.27 9.51
CA SER A 40 -1.07 1.89 10.01
C SER A 40 -0.03 2.95 9.69
N ILE A 41 0.00 3.46 8.45
CA ILE A 41 0.86 4.57 8.03
C ILE A 41 0.57 5.83 8.88
N GLY A 42 -0.71 6.13 9.11
CA GLY A 42 -1.11 7.24 9.98
C GLY A 42 -0.58 7.12 11.42
N SER A 43 -0.47 5.89 11.93
CA SER A 43 0.10 5.63 13.26
C SER A 43 1.61 5.91 13.29
N TYR A 44 2.36 5.46 12.29
CA TYR A 44 3.80 5.76 12.17
C TYR A 44 4.11 7.25 11.96
N LEU A 45 3.21 7.97 11.29
CA LEU A 45 3.31 9.43 11.17
C LEU A 45 3.06 10.12 12.52
N ALA A 46 2.13 9.61 13.32
CA ALA A 46 1.79 10.17 14.62
C ALA A 46 2.87 9.93 15.68
N ASP A 47 3.55 8.79 15.63
CA ASP A 47 4.64 8.46 16.57
C ASP A 47 6.02 9.00 16.14
N GLY A 48 6.13 9.54 14.92
CA GLY A 48 7.35 10.14 14.38
C GLY A 48 8.34 9.14 13.76
N SER A 49 7.96 7.87 13.61
CA SER A 49 8.74 6.86 12.89
C SER A 49 8.77 7.11 11.39
N LEU A 50 7.80 7.85 10.87
CA LEU A 50 7.80 8.40 9.51
C LEU A 50 7.72 9.92 9.54
N THR A 51 8.49 10.54 8.66
CA THR A 51 8.28 11.94 8.27
C THR A 51 7.08 12.07 7.34
N LYS A 52 6.57 13.30 7.21
CA LYS A 52 5.49 13.62 6.29
C LYS A 52 5.84 13.26 4.85
N GLU A 53 7.07 13.57 4.43
CA GLU A 53 7.58 13.31 3.09
C GLU A 53 7.61 11.80 2.81
N GLU A 54 8.07 10.99 3.76
CA GLU A 54 8.07 9.53 3.62
C GLU A 54 6.66 8.96 3.57
N GLY A 55 5.74 9.50 4.37
CA GLY A 55 4.32 9.13 4.31
C GLY A 55 3.69 9.42 2.95
N ILE A 56 4.02 10.57 2.33
CA ILE A 56 3.57 10.92 0.98
C ILE A 56 4.09 9.90 -0.04
N GLU A 57 5.37 9.55 0.01
CA GLU A 57 5.95 8.57 -0.92
C GLU A 57 5.30 7.18 -0.79
N ILE A 58 5.00 6.73 0.43
CA ILE A 58 4.30 5.45 0.66
C ILE A 58 2.88 5.52 0.10
N PHE A 59 2.17 6.63 0.31
CA PHE A 59 0.82 6.80 -0.19
C PHE A 59 0.76 6.81 -1.73
N GLU A 60 1.67 7.55 -2.36
CA GLU A 60 1.80 7.56 -3.83
C GLU A 60 2.13 6.18 -4.39
N PHE A 61 2.95 5.40 -3.69
CA PHE A 61 3.25 4.02 -4.06
C PHE A 61 1.99 3.14 -4.05
N CYS A 62 1.17 3.22 -2.98
CA CYS A 62 -0.08 2.47 -2.87
C CYS A 62 -1.06 2.84 -4.00
N GLU A 63 -1.25 4.13 -4.25
CA GLU A 63 -2.15 4.62 -5.30
C GLU A 63 -1.71 4.19 -6.70
N ARG A 64 -0.40 4.20 -6.96
CA ARG A 64 0.15 3.71 -8.23
C ARG A 64 -0.13 2.21 -8.41
N LYS A 65 0.16 1.38 -7.41
CA LYS A 65 -0.08 -0.07 -7.46
C LYS A 65 -1.58 -0.40 -7.61
N LEU A 66 -2.44 0.33 -6.90
CA LEU A 66 -3.89 0.19 -7.02
C LEU A 66 -4.39 0.51 -8.43
N ARG A 67 -3.84 1.57 -9.05
CA ARG A 67 -4.15 1.92 -10.44
C ARG A 67 -3.66 0.86 -11.43
N GLU A 68 -2.45 0.34 -11.25
CA GLU A 68 -1.90 -0.74 -12.07
C GLU A 68 -2.79 -1.99 -11.99
N LEU A 69 -3.21 -2.39 -10.78
CA LEU A 69 -4.13 -3.51 -10.58
C LEU A 69 -5.45 -3.29 -11.33
N LYS A 70 -6.03 -2.09 -11.22
CA LYS A 70 -7.27 -1.74 -11.93
C LYS A 70 -7.11 -1.87 -13.45
N LEU A 71 -6.03 -1.36 -14.02
CA LEU A 71 -5.77 -1.45 -15.45
C LEU A 71 -5.59 -2.90 -15.91
N MET A 72 -4.96 -3.75 -15.09
CA MET A 72 -4.83 -5.18 -15.39
C MET A 72 -6.18 -5.88 -15.41
N MET A 73 -7.09 -5.52 -14.50
CA MET A 73 -8.44 -6.09 -14.45
C MET A 73 -9.36 -5.56 -15.57
N ASP A 74 -9.27 -4.27 -15.91
CA ASP A 74 -10.07 -3.67 -16.99
C ASP A 74 -9.59 -4.11 -18.40
N SER A 75 -8.35 -4.59 -18.52
CA SER A 75 -7.77 -5.11 -19.78
C SER A 75 -7.90 -6.64 -19.94
N ALA A 76 -8.45 -7.33 -18.93
CA ALA A 76 -8.69 -8.77 -18.91
C ALA A 76 -10.11 -9.13 -19.38
#